data_AF-A0A353VPA1-F1
#
_entry.id   AF-A0A353VPA1-F1
#
_cell.length_a   1.000
_cell.length_b   1.000
_cell.length_c   1.000
_cell.angle_alpha   90.00
_cell.angle_beta   90.00
_cell.angle_gamma   90.00
#
_symmetry.space_group_name_H-M   'P 1'
#
loop_
_entity.id
_entity.type
_entity.pdbx_description
1 polymer ?
#
loop_
_entity_poly.entity_id
_entity_poly.type
_entity_poly.pdbx_seq_one_letter_code
_entity_poly.pdbx_strand_id
1 'polypeptide(L)'
;MNTASNETEVLHPEGKILLMNGNILECHPKAKVSDDIKQDVLELDTTGEFLSVKNMPVKTPGKTGEEPWMAQFYKEAFFLYDHRDRIMSDSRMFLTPIPFQNNLAYSGTSGLSDATLGVYIEWWETCERSVIKKDGEIHALTYYLAGSPLTGINRCNAVTRDGITEKVSFSGSFADLWRPFMTINKRYTEAKRIYQAYSLEETIAILNGSVLSNNTTDG
;
A
#
# COMPACT_ATOMS: atom_id res chain seq x y z
N MET A 1 -27.03 1.32 15.25
CA MET A 1 -27.58 1.60 13.91
C MET A 1 -26.54 1.21 12.89
N ASN A 2 -26.82 0.17 12.10
CA ASN A 2 -25.96 -0.29 11.02
C ASN A 2 -26.02 0.70 9.87
N THR A 3 -24.98 1.50 9.68
CA THR A 3 -24.70 2.10 8.38
C THR A 3 -23.83 1.11 7.62
N ALA A 4 -24.49 0.26 6.83
CA ALA A 4 -23.83 -0.38 5.69
C ALA A 4 -23.40 0.76 4.77
N SER A 5 -22.12 1.12 4.81
CA SER A 5 -21.51 1.97 3.80
C SER A 5 -21.65 1.21 2.47
N ASN A 6 -22.53 1.70 1.60
CA ASN A 6 -22.54 1.33 0.20
C ASN A 6 -21.16 1.67 -0.37
N GLU A 7 -20.25 0.70 -0.36
CA GLU A 7 -19.02 0.74 -1.13
C GLU A 7 -19.44 0.60 -2.59
N THR A 8 -19.66 1.74 -3.25
CA THR A 8 -19.90 1.78 -4.69
C THR A 8 -18.68 1.17 -5.37
N GLU A 9 -18.82 -0.01 -5.98
CA GLU A 9 -17.77 -0.61 -6.80
C GLU A 9 -17.42 0.38 -7.91
N VAL A 10 -16.16 0.79 -7.95
CA VAL A 10 -15.67 1.75 -8.93
C VAL A 10 -15.42 0.98 -10.20
N LEU A 11 -16.22 1.25 -11.23
CA LEU A 11 -16.05 0.61 -12.53
C LEU A 11 -14.91 1.30 -13.27
N HIS A 12 -13.82 0.56 -13.51
CA HIS A 12 -12.73 1.01 -14.35
C HIS A 12 -13.09 0.84 -15.84
N PRO A 13 -12.76 1.81 -16.72
CA PRO A 13 -12.94 1.64 -18.15
C PRO A 13 -12.07 0.49 -18.69
N GLU A 14 -12.51 -0.17 -19.76
CA GLU A 14 -11.75 -1.27 -20.36
C GLU A 14 -10.35 -0.80 -20.78
N GLY A 15 -9.32 -1.54 -20.34
CA GLY A 15 -7.92 -1.23 -20.64
C GLY A 15 -7.36 -0.06 -19.84
N LYS A 16 -8.10 0.48 -18.86
CA LYS A 16 -7.72 1.70 -18.13
C LYS A 16 -8.00 1.59 -16.63
N ILE A 17 -7.41 2.50 -15.87
CA ILE A 17 -7.70 2.70 -14.44
C ILE A 17 -8.14 4.14 -14.21
N LEU A 18 -9.21 4.32 -13.41
CA LEU A 18 -9.69 5.62 -12.95
C LEU A 18 -9.17 5.90 -11.53
N LEU A 19 -8.32 6.91 -11.43
CA LEU A 19 -7.72 7.35 -10.17
C LEU A 19 -8.71 8.17 -9.33
N MET A 20 -8.43 8.33 -8.04
CA MET A 20 -9.25 9.12 -7.11
C MET A 20 -9.34 10.60 -7.48
N ASN A 21 -8.29 11.15 -8.07
CA ASN A 21 -8.26 12.53 -8.56
C ASN A 21 -9.00 12.73 -9.90
N GLY A 22 -9.58 11.66 -10.47
CA GLY A 22 -10.31 11.69 -11.74
C GLY A 22 -9.44 11.44 -12.98
N ASN A 23 -8.12 11.30 -12.84
CA ASN A 23 -7.24 10.98 -13.97
C ASN A 23 -7.46 9.53 -14.43
N ILE A 24 -7.21 9.29 -15.72
CA ILE A 24 -7.33 7.97 -16.33
C ILE A 24 -5.95 7.53 -16.80
N LEU A 25 -5.56 6.31 -16.41
CA LEU A 25 -4.32 5.67 -16.84
C LEU A 25 -4.61 4.62 -17.90
N GLU A 26 -3.95 4.72 -19.06
CA GLU A 26 -3.89 3.63 -20.04
C GLU A 26 -3.06 2.47 -19.47
N CYS A 27 -3.56 1.25 -19.58
CA CYS A 27 -2.95 0.08 -18.96
C CYS A 27 -2.43 -0.93 -19.97
N HIS A 28 -1.46 -1.73 -19.53
CA HIS A 28 -0.82 -2.76 -20.34
C HIS A 28 -1.19 -4.14 -19.80
N PRO A 29 -1.88 -5.01 -20.57
CA PRO A 29 -2.28 -6.32 -20.09
C PRO A 29 -1.09 -7.26 -19.86
N LYS A 30 -1.17 -8.09 -18.82
CA LYS A 30 -0.24 -9.19 -18.59
C LYS A 30 -0.51 -10.32 -19.59
N ALA A 31 0.54 -11.03 -19.98
CA ALA A 31 0.41 -12.23 -20.81
C ALA A 31 -0.30 -13.39 -20.09
N LYS A 32 -0.24 -13.41 -18.74
CA LYS A 32 -0.96 -14.34 -17.86
C LYS A 32 -1.55 -13.57 -16.69
N VAL A 33 -2.82 -13.83 -16.38
CA VAL A 33 -3.48 -13.26 -15.20
C VAL A 33 -2.82 -13.84 -13.94
N SER A 34 -2.56 -12.99 -12.94
CA SER A 34 -2.03 -13.45 -11.67
C SER A 34 -3.18 -13.98 -10.79
N ASP A 35 -3.06 -15.23 -10.38
CA ASP A 35 -3.98 -15.89 -9.43
C ASP A 35 -3.57 -15.67 -7.96
N ASP A 36 -2.36 -15.13 -7.73
CA ASP A 36 -1.80 -14.96 -6.38
C ASP A 36 -2.37 -13.75 -5.63
N ILE A 37 -2.96 -12.78 -6.34
CA ILE A 37 -3.58 -11.61 -5.72
C ILE A 37 -4.98 -11.99 -5.26
N LYS A 38 -5.15 -12.03 -3.93
CA LYS A 38 -6.42 -12.31 -3.29
C LYS A 38 -7.36 -11.11 -3.40
N GLN A 39 -8.66 -11.36 -3.27
CA GLN A 39 -9.61 -10.26 -3.16
C GLN A 39 -9.36 -9.46 -1.88
N ASP A 40 -9.34 -8.14 -2.00
CA ASP A 40 -9.18 -7.22 -0.87
C ASP A 40 -10.50 -7.15 -0.06
N VAL A 41 -10.85 -8.25 0.61
CA VAL A 41 -12.04 -8.38 1.47
C VAL A 41 -11.59 -8.64 2.90
N LEU A 42 -12.20 -7.94 3.85
CA LEU A 42 -11.95 -8.15 5.27
C LEU A 42 -12.59 -9.49 5.69
N GLU A 43 -11.77 -10.52 5.83
CA GLU A 43 -12.21 -11.83 6.31
C GLU A 43 -11.82 -12.00 7.77
N LEU A 44 -12.70 -12.62 8.56
CA LEU A 44 -12.40 -12.98 9.93
C LEU A 44 -11.32 -14.07 9.93
N ASP A 45 -10.30 -13.90 10.75
CA ASP A 45 -9.29 -14.93 10.92
C ASP A 45 -9.91 -16.19 11.54
N THR A 46 -10.00 -17.24 10.75
CA THR A 46 -10.50 -18.56 11.16
C THR A 46 -9.39 -19.46 11.70
N THR A 47 -8.12 -19.06 11.57
CA THR A 47 -6.96 -19.81 12.09
C THR A 47 -6.78 -19.64 13.59
N GLY A 48 -7.36 -18.59 14.17
CA GLY A 48 -7.27 -18.27 15.59
C GLY A 48 -5.97 -17.55 16.00
N GLU A 49 -5.04 -17.34 15.06
CA GLU A 49 -3.78 -16.63 15.29
C GLU A 49 -4.01 -15.16 15.69
N PHE A 50 -5.07 -14.55 15.17
CA PHE A 50 -5.41 -13.14 15.36
C PHE A 50 -6.65 -12.91 16.25
N LEU A 51 -7.24 -13.97 16.84
CA LEU A 51 -8.46 -13.89 17.69
C LEU A 51 -8.23 -13.45 19.14
N SER A 52 -7.05 -12.96 19.49
CA SER A 52 -6.68 -12.65 20.87
C SER A 52 -7.15 -11.26 21.34
N VAL A 53 -7.98 -11.22 22.39
CA VAL A 53 -8.43 -9.99 23.09
C VAL A 53 -7.42 -9.48 24.13
N LYS A 54 -6.45 -10.30 24.55
CA LYS A 54 -5.57 -9.97 25.69
C LYS A 54 -4.09 -9.81 25.37
N ASN A 55 -3.62 -10.38 24.26
CA ASN A 55 -2.24 -10.23 23.79
C ASN A 55 -2.29 -10.34 22.27
N MET A 56 -2.22 -9.21 21.55
CA MET A 56 -1.81 -9.31 20.15
C MET A 56 -0.54 -10.16 20.14
N PRO A 57 -0.38 -11.17 19.28
CA PRO A 57 0.95 -11.57 18.91
C PRO A 57 1.57 -10.30 18.35
N VAL A 58 2.34 -9.62 19.19
CA VAL A 58 3.47 -8.85 18.72
C VAL A 58 4.30 -9.93 18.05
N LYS A 59 4.04 -10.19 16.77
CA LYS A 59 5.14 -10.49 15.88
C LYS A 59 6.00 -9.27 16.02
N THR A 60 6.92 -9.34 16.99
CA THR A 60 8.12 -8.53 17.00
C THR A 60 8.58 -8.60 15.55
N PRO A 61 8.77 -7.46 14.85
CA PRO A 61 9.42 -7.53 13.55
C PRO A 61 10.76 -8.22 13.81
N GLY A 62 10.84 -9.49 13.44
CA GLY A 62 11.67 -10.42 14.19
C GLY A 62 11.49 -11.82 13.67
N LYS A 63 12.17 -12.07 12.55
CA LYS A 63 12.43 -13.36 11.86
C LYS A 63 11.69 -13.62 10.53
N THR A 64 11.49 -12.57 9.75
CA THR A 64 11.81 -12.63 8.32
C THR A 64 12.91 -11.57 8.14
N GLY A 65 14.03 -11.90 7.49
CA GLY A 65 15.05 -10.88 7.22
C GLY A 65 14.39 -9.68 6.54
N GLU A 66 14.87 -8.46 6.83
CA GLU A 66 14.45 -7.31 6.03
C GLU A 66 14.76 -7.63 4.57
N GLU A 67 13.72 -7.83 3.77
CA GLU A 67 13.89 -8.09 2.35
C GLU A 67 14.59 -6.87 1.73
N PRO A 68 15.52 -7.06 0.77
CA PRO A 68 16.29 -5.96 0.20
C PRO A 68 15.44 -4.80 -0.32
N TRP A 69 14.24 -5.09 -0.86
CA TRP A 69 13.30 -4.09 -1.34
C TRP A 69 12.78 -3.16 -0.23
N MET A 70 12.69 -3.63 1.03
CA MET A 70 12.20 -2.81 2.14
C MET A 70 13.20 -1.70 2.48
N ALA A 71 14.49 -2.05 2.56
CA ALA A 71 15.54 -1.07 2.80
C ALA A 71 15.60 -0.03 1.68
N GLN A 72 15.42 -0.47 0.43
CA GLN A 72 15.31 0.43 -0.73
C GLN A 72 14.08 1.33 -0.63
N PHE A 73 12.91 0.77 -0.28
CA PHE A 73 11.69 1.56 -0.06
C PHE A 73 11.90 2.61 1.02
N TYR A 74 12.49 2.25 2.17
CA TYR A 74 12.71 3.20 3.25
C TYR A 74 13.60 4.35 2.79
N LYS A 75 14.73 4.04 2.15
CA LYS A 75 15.67 5.03 1.63
C LYS A 75 15.04 5.97 0.61
N GLU A 76 14.17 5.46 -0.25
CA GLU A 76 13.62 6.19 -1.40
C GLU A 76 12.18 6.65 -1.20
N ALA A 77 11.55 6.46 -0.03
CA ALA A 77 10.13 6.73 0.18
C ALA A 77 9.73 8.17 -0.17
N PHE A 78 10.50 9.16 0.29
CA PHE A 78 10.27 10.55 -0.05
C PHE A 78 10.66 10.89 -1.48
N PHE A 79 11.68 10.24 -2.05
CA PHE A 79 12.00 10.39 -3.47
C PHE A 79 10.82 9.95 -4.35
N LEU A 80 10.20 8.81 -4.03
CA LEU A 80 9.00 8.32 -4.72
C LEU A 80 7.83 9.29 -4.56
N TYR A 81 7.61 9.80 -3.35
CA TYR A 81 6.54 10.77 -3.08
C TYR A 81 6.74 12.11 -3.79
N ASP A 82 7.99 12.59 -3.88
CA ASP A 82 8.32 13.82 -4.61
C ASP A 82 8.11 13.64 -6.13
N HIS A 83 8.19 12.41 -6.65
CA HIS A 83 7.89 12.05 -8.05
C HIS A 83 6.45 11.53 -8.27
N ARG A 84 5.54 11.75 -7.33
CA ARG A 84 4.17 11.22 -7.39
C ARG A 84 3.44 11.55 -8.69
N ASP A 85 3.58 12.76 -9.23
CA ASP A 85 2.91 13.13 -10.49
C ASP A 85 3.33 12.23 -11.66
N ARG A 86 4.61 11.83 -11.70
CA ARG A 86 5.12 10.91 -12.72
C ARG A 86 4.58 9.50 -12.50
N ILE A 87 4.60 9.01 -11.27
CA ILE A 87 4.07 7.69 -10.92
C ILE A 87 2.57 7.60 -11.22
N MET A 88 1.82 8.65 -10.89
CA MET A 88 0.39 8.79 -11.15
C MET A 88 0.06 9.09 -12.63
N SER A 89 1.04 9.00 -13.53
CA SER A 89 0.87 9.14 -14.98
C SER A 89 1.19 7.86 -15.78
N ASP A 90 1.78 6.83 -15.16
CA ASP A 90 2.13 5.55 -15.79
C ASP A 90 1.53 4.40 -14.98
N SER A 91 0.66 3.60 -15.60
CA SER A 91 -0.03 2.50 -14.90
C SER A 91 0.94 1.48 -14.29
N ARG A 92 2.10 1.27 -14.91
CA ARG A 92 3.06 0.25 -14.46
C ARG A 92 3.81 0.70 -13.21
N MET A 93 4.09 2.00 -13.08
CA MET A 93 4.64 2.59 -11.85
C MET A 93 3.56 2.67 -10.77
N PHE A 94 2.34 3.05 -11.14
CA PHE A 94 1.20 3.10 -10.22
C PHE A 94 0.93 1.73 -9.57
N LEU A 95 0.98 0.66 -10.36
CA LEU A 95 0.72 -0.71 -9.92
C LEU A 95 1.94 -1.40 -9.29
N THR A 96 3.07 -0.69 -9.10
CA THR A 96 4.26 -1.26 -8.49
C THR A 96 3.97 -1.85 -7.11
N PRO A 97 4.16 -3.17 -6.90
CA PRO A 97 3.83 -3.82 -5.64
C PRO A 97 4.72 -3.35 -4.49
N ILE A 98 4.11 -3.03 -3.35
CA ILE A 98 4.76 -2.68 -2.09
C ILE A 98 4.20 -3.62 -1.00
N PRO A 99 4.74 -4.85 -0.89
CA PRO A 99 4.08 -5.97 -0.20
C PRO A 99 4.33 -5.94 1.33
N PHE A 100 4.03 -4.81 1.97
CA PHE A 100 4.00 -4.77 3.44
C PHE A 100 2.85 -5.61 3.99
N GLN A 101 3.16 -6.50 4.93
CA GLN A 101 2.16 -7.34 5.60
C GLN A 101 1.48 -6.60 6.75
N ASN A 102 0.62 -5.65 6.42
CA ASN A 102 -0.20 -4.92 7.39
C ASN A 102 -1.01 -5.88 8.28
N ASN A 103 -1.18 -5.55 9.56
CA ASN A 103 -1.70 -6.50 10.55
C ASN A 103 -2.84 -5.92 11.39
N LEU A 104 -4.07 -6.28 11.05
CA LEU A 104 -5.25 -5.98 11.86
C LEU A 104 -5.59 -7.16 12.76
N ALA A 105 -5.82 -6.87 14.04
CA ALA A 105 -6.37 -7.88 14.96
C ALA A 105 -7.71 -8.41 14.41
N TYR A 106 -7.97 -9.70 14.62
CA TYR A 106 -9.17 -10.45 14.21
C TYR A 106 -9.36 -10.68 12.69
N SER A 107 -8.67 -9.95 11.82
CA SER A 107 -8.76 -10.11 10.35
C SER A 107 -7.41 -10.39 9.67
N GLY A 108 -6.32 -10.44 10.43
CA GLY A 108 -4.97 -10.70 9.93
C GLY A 108 -4.54 -9.64 8.91
N THR A 109 -4.07 -10.08 7.74
CA THR A 109 -3.59 -9.23 6.65
C THR A 109 -4.62 -9.00 5.54
N SER A 110 -5.81 -9.60 5.64
CA SER A 110 -6.81 -9.62 4.56
C SER A 110 -7.37 -8.21 4.27
N GLY A 111 -7.38 -7.81 3.00
CA GLY A 111 -7.81 -6.48 2.55
C GLY A 111 -6.74 -5.38 2.64
N LEU A 112 -5.61 -5.66 3.29
CA LEU A 112 -4.49 -4.72 3.43
C LEU A 112 -3.18 -5.25 2.85
N SER A 113 -3.22 -6.38 2.14
CA SER A 113 -2.10 -6.94 1.40
C SER A 113 -2.05 -6.37 -0.02
N ASP A 114 -0.94 -6.66 -0.72
CA ASP A 114 -0.80 -6.42 -2.17
C ASP A 114 -1.07 -4.96 -2.58
N ALA A 115 -0.77 -4.03 -1.66
CA ALA A 115 -0.83 -2.61 -1.92
C ALA A 115 0.24 -2.21 -2.93
N THR A 116 -0.08 -1.19 -3.72
CA THR A 116 0.83 -0.65 -4.73
C THR A 116 1.32 0.72 -4.33
N LEU A 117 2.39 1.18 -4.98
CA LEU A 117 2.91 2.52 -4.79
C LEU A 117 1.83 3.60 -5.02
N GLY A 118 1.00 3.42 -6.04
CA GLY A 118 -0.15 4.27 -6.32
C GLY A 118 -1.17 4.33 -5.19
N VAL A 119 -1.47 3.18 -4.55
CA VAL A 119 -2.38 3.12 -3.38
C VAL A 119 -1.82 3.93 -2.22
N TYR A 120 -0.52 3.81 -1.92
CA TYR A 120 0.11 4.59 -0.86
C TYR A 120 0.07 6.09 -1.17
N ILE A 121 0.38 6.49 -2.40
CA ILE A 121 0.33 7.90 -2.82
C ILE A 121 -1.09 8.47 -2.70
N GLU A 122 -2.11 7.77 -3.23
CA GLU A 122 -3.49 8.24 -3.10
C GLU A 122 -3.92 8.33 -1.64
N TRP A 123 -3.49 7.39 -0.80
CA TRP A 123 -3.78 7.44 0.63
C TRP A 123 -3.10 8.63 1.31
N TRP A 124 -1.83 8.90 1.02
CA TRP A 124 -1.10 10.07 1.54
C TRP A 124 -1.72 11.40 1.13
N GLU A 125 -2.22 11.50 -0.10
CA GLU A 125 -2.85 12.73 -0.63
C GLU A 125 -4.28 12.93 -0.10
N THR A 126 -5.03 11.86 0.16
CA THR A 126 -6.48 11.95 0.48
C THR A 126 -6.81 11.73 1.96
N CYS A 127 -5.91 11.10 2.72
CA CYS A 127 -6.08 10.86 4.16
C CYS A 127 -5.01 11.66 4.92
N GLU A 128 -5.37 12.82 5.47
CA GLU A 128 -4.42 13.66 6.21
C GLU A 128 -3.75 12.94 7.38
N ARG A 129 -4.43 11.97 8.00
CA ARG A 129 -3.88 11.16 9.11
C ARG A 129 -2.82 10.15 8.69
N SER A 130 -2.69 9.87 7.39
CA SER A 130 -1.70 8.92 6.87
C SER A 130 -0.29 9.52 6.76
N VAL A 131 -0.17 10.85 6.90
CA VAL A 131 1.09 11.57 6.94
C VAL A 131 1.29 12.24 8.29
N ILE A 132 2.53 12.32 8.75
CA ILE A 132 2.88 13.03 9.98
C ILE A 132 3.43 14.38 9.57
N LYS A 133 2.76 15.46 9.97
CA LYS A 133 3.21 16.82 9.70
C LYS A 133 3.93 17.42 10.91
N LYS A 134 5.02 18.14 10.67
CA LYS A 134 5.70 19.01 11.64
C LYS A 134 5.85 20.38 11.00
N ASP A 135 5.47 21.43 11.71
CA ASP A 135 5.53 22.83 11.24
C ASP A 135 4.85 23.08 9.88
N GLY A 136 3.78 22.33 9.59
CA GLY A 136 3.01 22.44 8.35
C GLY A 136 3.55 21.60 7.18
N GLU A 137 4.73 21.01 7.31
CA GLU A 137 5.36 20.18 6.29
C GLU A 137 5.22 18.68 6.60
N ILE A 138 5.19 17.84 5.57
CA ILE A 138 5.16 16.39 5.72
C ILE A 138 6.54 15.92 6.20
N HIS A 139 6.59 15.43 7.42
CA HIS A 139 7.79 14.94 8.09
C HIS A 139 7.99 13.43 7.90
N ALA A 140 6.92 12.65 7.91
CA ALA A 140 6.98 11.20 7.71
C ALA A 140 5.74 10.65 7.00
N LEU A 141 5.93 9.58 6.23
CA LEU A 141 4.92 8.87 5.46
C LEU A 141 4.60 7.54 6.14
N THR A 142 3.33 7.30 6.49
CA THR A 142 2.94 6.01 7.08
C THR A 142 2.99 4.93 6.01
N TYR A 143 3.62 3.80 6.30
CA TYR A 143 3.74 2.68 5.36
C TYR A 143 3.28 1.34 5.93
N TYR A 144 3.15 1.25 7.26
CA TYR A 144 2.75 0.01 7.93
C TYR A 144 1.61 0.28 8.91
N LEU A 145 0.51 -0.44 8.74
CA LEU A 145 -0.66 -0.39 9.59
C LEU A 145 -0.71 -1.63 10.48
N ALA A 146 -0.73 -1.43 11.79
CA ALA A 146 -1.09 -2.50 12.71
C ALA A 146 -1.89 -2.01 13.91
N GLY A 147 -2.90 -2.79 14.31
CA GLY A 147 -3.75 -2.44 15.43
C GLY A 147 -5.04 -3.23 15.51
N SER A 148 -5.87 -2.89 16.49
CA SER A 148 -7.18 -3.50 16.71
C SER A 148 -8.29 -2.55 16.26
N PRO A 149 -9.08 -2.92 15.24
CA PRO A 149 -10.26 -2.15 14.84
C PRO A 149 -11.29 -1.98 15.97
N LEU A 150 -11.38 -2.95 16.89
CA LEU A 150 -12.36 -2.94 17.98
C LEU A 150 -11.97 -2.04 19.15
N THR A 151 -10.69 -2.05 19.54
CA THR A 151 -10.22 -1.27 20.70
C THR A 151 -9.65 0.09 20.30
N GLY A 152 -9.34 0.29 19.01
CA GLY A 152 -8.68 1.49 18.49
C GLY A 152 -7.17 1.55 18.78
N ILE A 153 -6.63 0.62 19.58
CA ILE A 153 -5.20 0.55 19.88
C ILE A 153 -4.43 0.22 18.59
N ASN A 154 -3.42 1.03 18.27
CA ASN A 154 -2.62 0.87 17.06
C ASN A 154 -1.13 1.14 17.31
N ARG A 155 -0.30 0.46 16.51
CA ARG A 155 1.16 0.60 16.44
C ARG A 155 1.55 0.50 14.97
N CYS A 156 1.58 1.63 14.30
CA CYS A 156 1.94 1.77 12.90
C CYS A 156 3.44 2.11 12.78
N ASN A 157 3.98 2.05 11.57
CA ASN A 157 5.28 2.64 11.26
C ASN A 157 5.15 3.70 10.17
N ALA A 158 5.97 4.74 10.31
CA ALA A 158 6.16 5.76 9.29
C ALA A 158 7.64 5.89 8.97
N VAL A 159 7.94 6.32 7.75
CA VAL A 159 9.30 6.57 7.28
C VAL A 159 9.51 8.06 7.09
N THR A 160 10.62 8.57 7.59
CA THR A 160 11.04 9.97 7.47
C THR A 160 11.75 10.23 6.15
N ARG A 161 12.03 11.51 5.85
CA ARG A 161 12.76 11.91 4.63
C ARG A 161 14.16 11.28 4.50
N ASP A 162 14.81 10.99 5.63
CA ASP A 162 16.13 10.37 5.66
C ASP A 162 16.08 8.82 5.59
N GLY A 163 14.87 8.26 5.38
CA GLY A 163 14.64 6.82 5.34
C GLY A 163 14.68 6.12 6.69
N ILE A 164 14.60 6.88 7.78
CA ILE A 164 14.51 6.34 9.14
C ILE A 164 13.06 5.93 9.42
N THR A 165 12.85 4.70 9.86
CA THR A 165 11.54 4.19 10.29
C THR A 165 11.28 4.51 11.76
N GLU A 166 10.10 5.03 12.06
CA GLU A 166 9.63 5.39 13.39
C GLU A 166 8.33 4.65 13.73
N LYS A 167 8.20 4.24 14.99
CA LYS A 167 6.94 3.68 15.51
C LYS A 167 5.99 4.82 15.85
N VAL A 168 4.75 4.70 15.39
CA VAL A 168 3.74 5.74 15.52
C VAL A 168 2.45 5.14 16.07
N SER A 169 1.83 5.86 16.99
CA SER A 169 0.47 5.57 17.44
C SER A 169 -0.40 6.77 17.17
N PHE A 170 -1.47 6.56 16.42
CA PHE A 170 -2.44 7.61 16.09
C PHE A 170 -3.50 7.67 17.18
N SER A 171 -3.74 8.87 17.72
CA SER A 171 -4.87 9.14 18.61
C SER A 171 -6.19 9.15 17.83
N GLY A 172 -7.30 8.84 18.50
CA GLY A 172 -8.63 8.78 17.88
C GLY A 172 -8.97 7.43 17.25
N SER A 173 -10.00 7.40 16.41
CA SER A 173 -10.49 6.17 15.78
C SER A 173 -9.45 5.64 14.80
N PHE A 174 -8.92 4.44 15.06
CA PHE A 174 -7.99 3.77 14.13
C PHE A 174 -8.67 3.45 12.79
N ALA A 175 -10.00 3.28 12.79
CA ALA A 175 -10.78 3.03 11.58
C ALA A 175 -10.67 4.16 10.55
N ASP A 176 -10.48 5.41 10.98
CA ASP A 176 -10.35 6.54 10.05
C ASP A 176 -8.99 6.55 9.34
N LEU A 177 -8.04 5.70 9.78
CA LEU A 177 -6.74 5.52 9.15
C LEU A 177 -6.74 4.31 8.21
N TRP A 178 -7.14 3.14 8.69
CA TRP A 178 -7.03 1.90 7.90
C TRP A 178 -8.18 1.70 6.90
N ARG A 179 -9.40 2.21 7.17
CA ARG A 179 -10.52 2.06 6.21
C ARG A 179 -10.26 2.80 4.90
N PRO A 180 -9.80 4.07 4.89
CA PRO A 180 -9.45 4.73 3.64
C PRO A 180 -8.41 3.96 2.84
N PHE A 181 -7.35 3.47 3.50
CA PHE A 181 -6.34 2.66 2.82
C PHE A 181 -6.94 1.40 2.18
N MET A 182 -7.74 0.63 2.93
CA MET A 182 -8.41 -0.56 2.41
C MET A 182 -9.35 -0.25 1.25
N THR A 183 -10.16 0.82 1.38
CA THR A 183 -11.07 1.27 0.31
C THR A 183 -10.30 1.61 -0.96
N ILE A 184 -9.18 2.33 -0.85
CA ILE A 184 -8.33 2.67 -2.00
C ILE A 184 -7.72 1.40 -2.60
N ASN A 185 -7.17 0.53 -1.74
CA ASN A 185 -6.51 -0.71 -2.16
C ASN A 185 -7.45 -1.62 -2.98
N LYS A 186 -8.70 -1.75 -2.51
CA LYS A 186 -9.76 -2.56 -3.12
C LYS A 186 -10.20 -2.05 -4.49
N ARG A 187 -10.15 -0.73 -4.74
CA ARG A 187 -10.48 -0.17 -6.06
C ARG A 187 -9.67 -0.84 -7.17
N TYR A 188 -8.41 -1.15 -6.88
CA TYR A 188 -7.47 -1.64 -7.89
C TYR A 188 -7.23 -3.15 -7.83
N THR A 189 -8.02 -3.94 -7.07
CA THR A 189 -7.83 -5.39 -6.95
C THR A 189 -7.77 -6.09 -8.32
N GLU A 190 -8.72 -5.79 -9.21
CA GLU A 190 -8.73 -6.37 -10.56
C GLU A 190 -7.53 -5.88 -11.39
N ALA A 191 -7.27 -4.58 -11.38
CA ALA A 191 -6.17 -3.97 -12.13
C ALA A 191 -4.81 -4.60 -11.79
N LYS A 192 -4.53 -4.83 -10.49
CA LYS A 192 -3.32 -5.52 -10.02
C LYS A 192 -3.18 -6.92 -10.64
N ARG A 193 -4.30 -7.63 -10.86
CA ARG A 193 -4.31 -9.00 -11.42
C ARG A 193 -4.03 -9.05 -12.91
N ILE A 194 -4.60 -8.12 -13.66
CA ILE A 194 -4.66 -8.21 -15.13
C ILE A 194 -3.62 -7.31 -15.84
N TYR A 195 -3.14 -6.25 -15.19
CA TYR A 195 -2.20 -5.30 -15.80
C TYR A 195 -0.77 -5.45 -15.30
N GLN A 196 0.17 -5.08 -16.16
CA GLN A 196 1.60 -5.09 -15.90
C GLN A 196 1.97 -4.03 -14.86
N ALA A 197 2.99 -4.35 -14.08
CA ALA A 197 3.57 -3.45 -13.09
C ALA A 197 5.09 -3.55 -13.16
N TYR A 198 5.77 -2.44 -12.89
CA TYR A 198 7.20 -2.44 -12.63
C TYR A 198 7.46 -2.88 -11.20
N SER A 199 8.60 -3.49 -10.96
CA SER A 199 9.16 -3.64 -9.62
C SER A 199 9.53 -2.27 -9.02
N LEU A 200 9.75 -2.26 -7.70
CA LEU A 200 10.20 -1.06 -7.01
C LEU A 200 11.54 -0.55 -7.57
N GLU A 201 12.49 -1.46 -7.81
CA GLU A 201 13.80 -1.14 -8.38
C GLU A 201 13.69 -0.54 -9.77
N GLU A 202 12.89 -1.14 -10.65
CA GLU A 202 12.64 -0.62 -12.00
C GLU A 202 12.02 0.78 -11.96
N THR A 203 11.04 0.99 -11.08
CA THR A 203 10.39 2.30 -10.91
C THR A 203 11.39 3.36 -10.49
N ILE A 204 12.22 3.07 -9.49
CA ILE A 204 13.27 3.99 -9.02
C ILE A 204 14.30 4.25 -10.12
N ALA A 205 14.73 3.23 -10.86
CA ALA A 205 15.69 3.38 -11.95
C ALA A 205 15.15 4.30 -13.05
N ILE A 206 13.89 4.10 -13.47
CA ILE A 206 13.24 4.94 -14.50
C ILE A 206 13.08 6.37 -14.00
N LEU A 207 12.68 6.58 -12.75
CA LEU A 207 12.55 7.93 -12.17
C LEU A 207 13.89 8.66 -12.09
N ASN A 208 14.99 7.94 -11.83
CA ASN A 208 16.35 8.47 -11.88
C ASN A 208 16.87 8.70 -13.31
N GLY A 209 16.09 8.38 -14.35
CA GLY A 209 16.53 8.45 -15.74
C GLY A 209 17.59 7.40 -16.10
N SER A 210 17.76 6.38 -15.27
CA SER A 210 18.68 5.27 -15.52
C SER A 210 18.00 4.23 -16.41
N VAL A 211 18.50 4.04 -17.62
CA VAL A 211 18.05 2.95 -18.49
C VAL A 211 18.54 1.64 -17.90
N LEU A 212 17.62 0.77 -17.51
CA LEU A 212 17.95 -0.63 -17.20
C LEU A 212 18.41 -1.29 -18.49
N SER A 213 19.71 -1.56 -18.59
CA SER A 213 20.25 -2.38 -19.67
C SER A 213 19.74 -3.80 -19.49
N ASN A 214 18.63 -4.14 -20.14
CA ASN A 214 18.20 -5.51 -20.27
C ASN A 214 19.23 -6.25 -21.12
N ASN A 215 20.09 -7.03 -20.47
CA ASN A 215 20.86 -8.07 -21.13
C ASN A 215 19.90 -9.18 -21.57
N THR A 216 19.35 -9.04 -22.77
CA THR A 216 18.79 -10.16 -23.52
C THR A 216 19.97 -11.04 -23.93
N THR A 217 20.23 -12.08 -23.16
CA THR A 217 21.04 -13.22 -23.63
C THR A 217 20.18 -14.00 -24.61
N ASP A 218 20.38 -13.72 -25.90
CA ASP A 218 20.13 -14.70 -26.95
C ASP A 218 21.14 -15.85 -26.77
N GLY A 219 20.63 -17.07 -26.74
CA GLY A 219 21.38 -18.33 -26.71
C GLY A 219 20.44 -19.51 -26.91
#